data_AF-A0A372ZHT4-F1
#
_entry.id   AF-A0A372ZHT4-F1
#
_cell.length_a   1.000
_cell.length_b   1.000
_cell.length_c   1.000
_cell.angle_alpha   90.00
_cell.angle_beta   90.00
_cell.angle_gamma   90.00
#
_symmetry.space_group_name_H-M   'P 1'
#
loop_
_entity.id
_entity.type
_entity.pdbx_description
1 polymer ?
#
loop_
_entity_poly.entity_id
_entity_poly.type
_entity_poly.pdbx_seq_one_letter_code
_entity_poly.pdbx_strand_id
1 'polypeptide(L)'
;MNVEITSFGFLHGSAPEAHFVLDLRHHFRDPHVRPELRYKTARDQEVRDAVAATPGILQVVAAAITMTQSYAMGPGADTTPFRVAVGCAGGRHRAPVTAEMLRNALAAAQFHVSLTHRDLDKDVVESDRDADRTQAYADVIERVLNSLLDEMDDEDELDTTVASENVAGALVQAGY
;
A
#
# COMPACT_ATOMS: atom_id res chain seq x y z
N MET A 1 25.98 9.79 -12.42
CA MET A 1 24.96 8.72 -12.40
C MET A 1 23.54 9.27 -12.34
N ASN A 2 22.67 8.81 -13.25
CA ASN A 2 21.23 9.07 -13.23
C ASN A 2 20.52 7.98 -12.40
N VAL A 3 19.55 8.38 -11.58
CA VAL A 3 18.71 7.48 -10.78
C VAL A 3 17.25 7.61 -11.23
N GLU A 4 16.62 6.50 -11.55
CA GLU A 4 15.21 6.42 -11.94
C GLU A 4 14.44 5.69 -10.84
N ILE A 5 13.52 6.38 -10.19
CA ILE A 5 12.68 5.81 -9.13
C ILE A 5 11.27 5.63 -9.67
N THR A 6 10.71 4.44 -9.52
CA THR A 6 9.30 4.18 -9.85
C THR A 6 8.56 3.65 -8.63
N SER A 7 7.51 4.35 -8.19
CA SER A 7 6.58 3.80 -7.20
C SER A 7 5.43 3.06 -7.88
N PHE A 8 4.99 1.94 -7.32
CA PHE A 8 3.94 1.12 -7.92
C PHE A 8 3.12 0.31 -6.91
N GLY A 9 1.99 -0.23 -7.39
CA GLY A 9 1.10 -1.15 -6.69
C GLY A 9 1.18 -2.57 -7.27
N PHE A 10 1.44 -3.57 -6.43
CA PHE A 10 1.46 -4.98 -6.83
C PHE A 10 0.09 -5.49 -7.31
N LEU A 11 -1.01 -4.91 -6.82
CA LEU A 11 -2.37 -5.26 -7.29
C LEU A 11 -2.64 -4.78 -8.73
N HIS A 12 -1.87 -3.81 -9.23
CA HIS A 12 -1.98 -3.32 -10.61
C HIS A 12 -0.99 -3.98 -11.58
N GLY A 13 -0.11 -4.86 -11.08
CA GLY A 13 0.87 -5.58 -11.88
C GLY A 13 2.21 -5.73 -11.18
N SER A 14 3.07 -6.59 -11.76
CA SER A 14 4.41 -6.90 -11.24
C SER A 14 5.30 -5.67 -11.11
N ALA A 15 6.38 -5.81 -10.34
CA ALA A 15 7.39 -4.77 -10.23
C ALA A 15 7.96 -4.41 -11.62
N PRO A 16 8.16 -3.12 -11.91
CA PRO A 16 8.89 -2.72 -13.12
C PRO A 16 10.35 -3.18 -13.03
N GLU A 17 11.04 -3.19 -14.17
CA GLU A 17 12.47 -3.50 -14.24
C GLU A 17 13.26 -2.53 -13.34
N ALA A 18 14.03 -3.09 -12.41
CA ALA A 18 14.83 -2.33 -11.46
C ALA A 18 16.07 -3.12 -11.05
N HIS A 19 17.10 -2.41 -10.58
CA HIS A 19 18.27 -3.03 -9.96
C HIS A 19 17.93 -3.56 -8.57
N PHE A 20 17.05 -2.86 -7.85
CA PHE A 20 16.41 -3.40 -6.65
C PHE A 20 14.97 -2.91 -6.48
N VAL A 21 14.18 -3.73 -5.81
CA VAL A 21 12.78 -3.48 -5.48
C VAL A 21 12.64 -3.37 -3.96
N LEU A 22 12.11 -2.25 -3.47
CA LEU A 22 11.72 -2.07 -2.07
C LEU A 22 10.25 -2.50 -1.93
N ASP A 23 10.01 -3.73 -1.45
CA ASP A 23 8.65 -4.23 -1.19
C ASP A 23 8.18 -3.86 0.21
N LEU A 24 7.14 -3.02 0.29
CA LEU A 24 6.61 -2.47 1.53
C LEU A 24 5.30 -3.15 2.00
N ARG A 25 4.87 -4.25 1.37
CA ARG A 25 3.53 -4.82 1.58
C ARG A 25 3.31 -5.42 2.97
N HIS A 26 4.30 -6.14 3.50
CA HIS A 26 4.07 -7.06 4.62
C HIS A 26 4.68 -6.62 5.96
N HIS A 27 5.77 -5.85 5.94
CA HIS A 27 6.49 -5.48 7.15
C HIS A 27 6.14 -4.08 7.70
N PHE A 28 5.46 -3.26 6.91
CA PHE A 28 5.14 -1.88 7.28
C PHE A 28 3.64 -1.68 7.44
N ARG A 29 3.27 -0.86 8.43
CA ARG A 29 1.87 -0.53 8.75
C ARG A 29 1.14 -0.07 7.50
N ASP A 30 -0.07 -0.58 7.29
CA ASP A 30 -0.91 -0.15 6.19
C ASP A 30 -1.76 1.05 6.60
N PRO A 31 -1.62 2.23 5.96
CA PRO A 31 -2.50 3.36 6.24
C PRO A 31 -3.97 3.10 5.90
N HIS A 32 -4.28 2.11 5.05
CA HIS A 32 -5.66 1.73 4.70
C HIS A 32 -6.50 1.26 5.89
N VAL A 33 -5.89 0.89 7.02
CA VAL A 33 -6.64 0.56 8.25
C VAL A 33 -7.41 1.75 8.81
N ARG A 34 -7.07 2.97 8.39
CA ARG A 34 -7.84 4.17 8.72
C ARG A 34 -8.79 4.49 7.56
N PRO A 35 -10.11 4.39 7.75
CA PRO A 35 -11.07 4.60 6.68
C PRO A 35 -10.94 5.99 6.05
N GLU A 36 -10.62 7.02 6.84
CA GLU A 36 -10.41 8.38 6.35
C GLU A 36 -9.22 8.53 5.38
N LEU A 37 -8.31 7.55 5.33
CA LEU A 37 -7.16 7.56 4.43
C LEU A 37 -7.38 6.69 3.19
N ARG A 38 -8.40 5.83 3.14
CA ARG A 38 -8.58 4.82 2.08
C ARG A 38 -8.50 5.41 0.66
N TYR A 39 -9.16 6.55 0.47
CA TYR A 39 -9.24 7.23 -0.83
C TYR A 39 -8.24 8.36 -1.00
N LYS A 40 -7.45 8.66 0.03
CA LYS A 40 -6.35 9.62 -0.06
C LYS A 40 -5.18 9.02 -0.83
N THR A 41 -4.15 9.81 -1.04
CA THR A 41 -2.94 9.43 -1.78
C THR A 41 -1.72 10.07 -1.13
N ALA A 42 -0.51 9.78 -1.63
CA ALA A 42 0.70 10.48 -1.22
C ALA A 42 0.66 12.01 -1.41
N ARG A 43 -0.28 12.54 -2.20
CA ARG A 43 -0.51 13.99 -2.31
C ARG A 43 -1.08 14.61 -1.04
N ASP A 44 -1.70 13.82 -0.18
CA ASP A 44 -2.32 14.25 1.05
C ASP A 44 -1.32 14.22 2.22
N GLN A 45 -1.27 15.30 3.01
CA GLN A 45 -0.32 15.42 4.12
C GLN A 45 -0.52 14.33 5.17
N GLU A 46 -1.78 13.99 5.49
CA GLU A 46 -2.10 12.96 6.47
C GLU A 46 -1.56 11.57 6.08
N VAL A 47 -1.54 11.25 4.79
CA VAL A 47 -0.94 10.02 4.28
C VAL A 47 0.58 10.07 4.43
N ARG A 48 1.22 11.20 4.08
CA ARG A 48 2.67 11.36 4.24
C ARG A 48 3.08 11.19 5.69
N ASP A 49 2.36 11.83 6.61
CA ASP A 49 2.64 11.74 8.05
C ASP A 49 2.43 10.33 8.57
N ALA A 50 1.36 9.64 8.13
CA ALA A 50 1.09 8.26 8.47
C ALA A 50 2.24 7.32 8.11
N VAL A 51 2.72 7.42 6.87
CA VAL A 51 3.79 6.56 6.35
C VAL A 51 5.11 6.93 7.00
N ALA A 52 5.41 8.23 7.15
CA ALA A 52 6.64 8.70 7.82
C ALA A 52 6.73 8.24 9.28
N ALA A 53 5.60 8.21 9.99
CA ALA A 53 5.52 7.74 11.37
C ALA A 53 5.62 6.21 11.51
N THR A 54 5.65 5.46 10.40
CA THR A 54 5.76 4.00 10.43
C THR A 54 7.20 3.59 10.77
N PRO A 55 7.44 2.86 11.88
CA PRO A 55 8.77 2.40 12.25
C PRO A 55 9.44 1.62 11.11
N GLY A 56 10.71 1.91 10.85
CA GLY A 56 11.50 1.24 9.82
C GLY A 56 11.48 1.92 8.45
N ILE A 57 10.48 2.75 8.11
CA ILE A 57 10.42 3.40 6.78
C ILE A 57 11.64 4.31 6.55
N LEU A 58 11.99 5.15 7.53
CA LEU A 58 13.15 6.02 7.42
C LEU A 58 14.47 5.22 7.30
N GLN A 59 14.56 4.08 7.99
CA GLN A 59 15.72 3.19 7.92
C GLN A 59 15.84 2.50 6.56
N VAL A 60 14.72 2.10 5.94
CA VAL A 60 14.70 1.58 4.57
C VAL A 60 15.17 2.64 3.58
N VAL A 61 14.69 3.88 3.72
CA VAL A 61 15.14 5.00 2.87
C VAL A 61 16.65 5.21 3.03
N ALA A 62 17.14 5.25 4.27
CA ALA A 62 18.57 5.38 4.53
C ALA A 62 19.40 4.24 3.91
N ALA A 63 18.96 2.99 4.04
CA ALA A 63 19.63 1.84 3.44
C ALA A 63 19.63 1.91 1.91
N ALA A 64 18.52 2.33 1.30
CA ALA A 64 18.41 2.49 -0.16
C ALA A 64 19.36 3.59 -0.68
N ILE A 65 19.58 4.66 0.08
CA ILE A 65 20.57 5.69 -0.25
C ILE A 65 21.97 5.10 -0.25
N THR A 66 22.36 4.38 0.81
CA THR A 66 23.68 3.73 0.92
C THR A 66 23.89 2.74 -0.24
N MET A 67 22.87 1.95 -0.58
CA MET A 67 22.93 1.04 -1.71
C MET A 67 23.14 1.80 -3.03
N THR A 68 22.36 2.85 -3.28
CA THR A 68 22.49 3.69 -4.48
C THR A 68 23.90 4.30 -4.60
N GLN A 69 24.45 4.82 -3.49
CA GLN A 69 25.82 5.34 -3.45
C GLN A 69 26.85 4.25 -3.79
N SER A 70 26.62 3.01 -3.36
CA SER A 70 27.51 1.90 -3.66
C SER A 70 27.52 1.57 -5.16
N TYR A 71 26.36 1.59 -5.81
CA TYR A 71 26.26 1.46 -7.27
C TYR A 71 26.92 2.61 -8.02
N ALA A 72 26.87 3.83 -7.46
CA ALA A 72 27.53 5.01 -8.04
C ALA A 72 29.06 4.90 -8.09
N MET A 73 29.65 4.05 -7.25
CA MET A 73 31.09 3.75 -7.26
C MET A 73 31.46 2.65 -8.26
N GLY A 74 30.46 1.99 -8.84
CA GLY A 74 30.66 0.91 -9.81
C GLY A 74 31.07 1.43 -11.19
N PRO A 75 31.70 0.58 -12.02
CA PRO A 75 32.26 0.99 -13.32
C PRO A 75 31.20 1.40 -14.37
N GLY A 76 29.91 1.11 -14.13
CA GLY A 76 28.80 1.46 -15.03
C GLY A 76 28.03 2.73 -14.66
N ALA A 77 28.46 3.46 -13.61
CA ALA A 77 27.69 4.57 -13.05
C ALA A 77 27.43 5.73 -14.03
N ASP A 78 28.26 5.87 -15.07
CA ASP A 78 28.15 6.95 -16.06
C ASP A 78 27.48 6.52 -17.36
N THR A 79 27.24 5.22 -17.57
CA THR A 79 26.74 4.68 -18.84
C THR A 79 25.32 4.11 -18.75
N THR A 80 24.90 3.68 -17.56
CA THR A 80 23.60 3.02 -17.36
C THR A 80 22.83 3.72 -16.23
N PRO A 81 21.55 4.09 -16.43
CA PRO A 81 20.75 4.62 -15.34
C PRO A 81 20.53 3.58 -14.26
N PHE A 82 20.61 4.00 -13.00
CA PHE A 82 20.34 3.16 -11.85
C PHE A 82 18.85 3.20 -11.51
N ARG A 83 18.18 2.05 -11.53
CA ARG A 83 16.72 1.95 -11.39
C ARG A 83 16.31 1.37 -10.04
N VAL A 84 15.41 2.06 -9.36
CA VAL A 84 14.83 1.63 -8.08
C VAL A 84 13.32 1.56 -8.21
N ALA A 85 12.73 0.41 -7.87
CA ALA A 85 11.28 0.28 -7.77
C ALA A 85 10.85 0.26 -6.30
N VAL A 86 9.79 0.98 -5.96
CA VAL A 86 9.22 1.01 -4.60
C VAL A 86 7.77 0.53 -4.68
N GLY A 87 7.47 -0.61 -4.06
CA GLY A 87 6.19 -1.30 -4.22
C GLY A 87 5.38 -1.35 -2.93
N CYS A 88 4.08 -1.12 -3.01
CA CYS A 88 3.11 -1.49 -1.96
C CYS A 88 1.90 -2.18 -2.61
N ALA A 89 0.83 -2.47 -1.86
CA ALA A 89 -0.32 -3.20 -2.43
C ALA A 89 -0.99 -2.42 -3.58
N GLY A 90 -1.59 -1.27 -3.27
CA GLY A 90 -2.31 -0.44 -4.27
C GLY A 90 -1.50 0.68 -4.93
N GLY A 91 -0.25 0.94 -4.51
CA GLY A 91 0.59 1.96 -5.14
C GLY A 91 0.23 3.43 -4.84
N ARG A 92 -0.66 3.69 -3.88
CA ARG A 92 -1.18 5.05 -3.57
C ARG A 92 -0.65 5.69 -2.28
N HIS A 93 -0.14 4.88 -1.35
CA HIS A 93 0.24 5.32 0.00
C HIS A 93 1.74 5.09 0.28
N ARG A 94 2.08 3.93 0.86
CA ARG A 94 3.44 3.60 1.32
C ARG A 94 4.51 3.79 0.24
N ALA A 95 4.27 3.23 -0.95
CA ALA A 95 5.20 3.28 -2.06
C ALA A 95 5.51 4.70 -2.55
N PRO A 96 4.53 5.51 -3.00
CA PRO A 96 4.79 6.86 -3.49
C PRO A 96 5.41 7.77 -2.41
N VAL A 97 4.95 7.71 -1.16
CA VAL A 97 5.56 8.51 -0.07
C VAL A 97 7.04 8.11 0.16
N THR A 98 7.33 6.82 0.22
CA THR A 98 8.71 6.34 0.43
C THR A 98 9.61 6.69 -0.76
N ALA A 99 9.07 6.63 -1.98
CA ALA A 99 9.77 7.04 -3.19
C ALA A 99 10.07 8.55 -3.22
N GLU A 100 9.15 9.40 -2.76
CA GLU A 100 9.38 10.84 -2.60
C GLU A 100 10.48 11.13 -1.58
N MET A 101 10.47 10.44 -0.43
CA MET A 101 11.53 10.56 0.58
C MET A 101 12.90 10.19 0.01
N LEU A 102 12.98 9.06 -0.69
CA LEU A 102 14.21 8.61 -1.35
C LEU A 102 14.69 9.61 -2.41
N ARG A 103 13.78 10.12 -3.25
CA ARG A 103 14.11 11.13 -4.27
C ARG A 103 14.69 12.40 -3.64
N ASN A 104 14.04 12.91 -2.59
CA ASN A 104 14.49 14.11 -1.88
C ASN A 104 15.90 13.92 -1.29
N ALA A 105 16.15 12.78 -0.65
CA ALA A 105 17.43 12.51 -0.01
C ALA A 105 18.56 12.29 -1.02
N LEU A 106 18.30 11.57 -2.12
CA LEU A 106 19.27 11.37 -3.19
C LEU A 106 19.57 12.68 -3.94
N ALA A 107 18.56 13.52 -4.18
CA ALA A 107 18.76 14.85 -4.76
C ALA A 107 19.63 15.73 -3.86
N ALA A 108 19.41 15.68 -2.53
CA ALA A 108 20.28 16.38 -1.57
C ALA A 108 21.73 15.87 -1.64
N ALA A 109 21.92 14.57 -1.89
CA ALA A 109 23.22 13.94 -2.13
C ALA A 109 23.78 14.15 -3.56
N GLN A 110 23.23 15.11 -4.32
CA GLN A 110 23.69 15.52 -5.66
C GLN A 110 23.53 14.47 -6.77
N PHE A 111 22.66 13.48 -6.59
CA PHE A 111 22.26 12.59 -7.69
C PHE A 111 21.26 13.27 -8.63
N HIS A 112 21.33 12.94 -9.92
CA HIS A 112 20.27 13.30 -10.88
C HIS A 112 19.15 12.27 -10.77
N VAL A 113 18.02 12.66 -10.16
CA VAL A 113 16.93 11.72 -9.85
C VAL A 113 15.67 12.06 -10.64
N SER A 114 15.09 11.07 -11.31
CA SER A 114 13.73 11.11 -11.83
C SER A 114 12.80 10.23 -10.98
N LEU A 115 11.55 10.65 -10.83
CA LEU A 115 10.54 9.93 -10.05
C LEU A 115 9.25 9.82 -10.85
N THR A 116 8.76 8.59 -10.99
CA THR A 116 7.48 8.27 -11.64
C THR A 116 6.59 7.52 -10.66
N HIS A 117 5.33 7.95 -10.56
CA HIS A 117 4.32 7.25 -9.79
C HIS A 117 3.38 6.48 -10.73
N ARG A 118 3.64 5.18 -10.92
CA ARG A 118 2.93 4.36 -11.92
C ARG A 118 1.43 4.25 -11.66
N ASP A 119 1.05 4.12 -10.40
CA ASP A 119 -0.29 3.70 -9.98
C ASP A 119 -0.97 4.69 -9.02
N LEU A 120 -0.38 5.87 -8.78
CA LEU A 120 -0.90 6.85 -7.80
C LEU A 120 -2.30 7.37 -8.13
N ASP A 121 -2.61 7.50 -9.42
CA ASP A 121 -3.87 8.02 -9.96
C ASP A 121 -4.87 6.93 -10.33
N LYS A 122 -4.57 5.66 -10.03
CA LYS A 122 -5.46 4.54 -10.32
C LYS A 122 -6.50 4.34 -9.22
N ASP A 123 -7.60 3.69 -9.59
CA ASP A 123 -8.65 3.30 -8.65
C ASP A 123 -8.11 2.39 -7.54
N VAL A 124 -8.77 2.42 -6.38
CA VAL A 124 -8.47 1.50 -5.29
C VAL A 124 -8.84 0.09 -5.75
N VAL A 125 -7.91 -0.84 -5.62
CA VAL A 125 -8.13 -2.25 -5.90
C VAL A 125 -8.19 -3.00 -4.57
N GLU A 126 -9.26 -3.77 -4.37
CA GLU A 126 -9.38 -4.67 -3.23
C GLU A 126 -8.35 -5.80 -3.35
N SER A 127 -7.70 -6.16 -2.26
CA SER A 127 -6.78 -7.29 -2.23
C SER A 127 -7.51 -8.59 -1.90
N ASP A 128 -6.91 -9.74 -2.26
CA ASP A 128 -7.43 -11.06 -1.84
C ASP A 128 -7.59 -11.14 -0.31
N ARG A 129 -6.75 -10.42 0.45
CA ARG A 129 -6.88 -10.34 1.91
C ARG A 129 -8.12 -9.57 2.36
N ASP A 130 -8.55 -8.58 1.60
CA ASP A 130 -9.79 -7.84 1.87
C ASP A 130 -11.00 -8.70 1.56
N ALA A 131 -10.94 -9.51 0.49
CA ALA A 131 -11.95 -10.52 0.18
C ALA A 131 -12.03 -11.59 1.29
N ASP A 132 -10.89 -12.16 1.71
CA ASP A 132 -10.83 -13.16 2.78
C ASP A 132 -11.38 -12.61 4.11
N ARG A 133 -11.08 -11.36 4.45
CA ARG A 133 -11.63 -10.70 5.65
C ARG A 133 -13.13 -10.45 5.54
N THR A 134 -13.59 -10.04 4.36
CA THR A 134 -15.02 -9.84 4.10
C THR A 134 -15.77 -11.15 4.33
N GLN A 135 -15.27 -12.25 3.77
CA GLN A 135 -15.87 -13.56 4.02
C GLN A 135 -15.84 -13.94 5.50
N ALA A 136 -14.70 -13.78 6.17
CA ALA A 136 -14.57 -14.11 7.58
C ALA A 136 -15.53 -13.31 8.48
N TYR A 137 -15.80 -12.04 8.16
CA TYR A 137 -16.80 -11.25 8.88
C TYR A 137 -18.22 -11.65 8.53
N ALA A 138 -18.52 -11.94 7.27
CA ALA A 138 -19.84 -12.40 6.85
C ALA A 138 -20.21 -13.68 7.62
N ASP A 139 -19.31 -14.66 7.70
CA ASP A 139 -19.51 -15.91 8.43
C ASP A 139 -19.75 -15.68 9.94
N VAL A 140 -19.11 -14.67 10.54
CA VAL A 140 -19.32 -14.32 11.95
C VAL A 140 -20.68 -13.64 12.15
N ILE A 141 -21.01 -12.68 11.30
CA ILE A 141 -22.25 -11.90 11.38
C ILE A 141 -23.46 -12.79 11.12
N GLU A 142 -23.41 -13.64 10.11
CA GLU A 142 -24.49 -14.57 9.76
C GLU A 142 -24.79 -15.53 10.92
N ARG A 143 -23.77 -16.10 11.58
CA ARG A 143 -23.97 -16.92 12.78
C ARG A 143 -24.65 -16.16 13.90
N VAL A 144 -24.31 -14.89 14.11
CA VAL A 144 -24.94 -14.06 15.14
C VAL A 144 -26.39 -13.76 14.77
N LEU A 145 -26.66 -13.37 13.51
CA LEU A 145 -28.02 -13.07 13.04
C LEU A 145 -28.93 -14.30 13.14
N ASN A 146 -28.46 -15.47 12.68
CA ASN A 146 -29.23 -16.72 12.77
C ASN A 146 -29.52 -17.09 14.25
N SER A 147 -28.54 -16.92 15.15
CA SER A 147 -28.76 -17.16 16.58
C SER A 147 -29.79 -16.22 17.21
N LEU A 148 -29.90 -14.98 16.73
CA LEU A 148 -30.88 -14.01 17.24
C LEU A 148 -32.27 -14.25 16.65
N LEU A 149 -32.35 -14.64 15.37
CA LEU A 149 -33.61 -15.00 14.72
C LEU A 149 -34.21 -16.29 15.29
N ASP A 150 -33.40 -17.29 15.65
CA ASP A 150 -33.87 -18.50 16.35
C ASP A 150 -34.53 -18.18 17.71
N GLU A 151 -34.20 -17.04 18.33
CA GLU A 151 -34.82 -16.57 19.59
C GLU A 151 -36.08 -15.71 19.37
N MET A 152 -36.32 -15.26 18.13
CA MET A 152 -37.41 -14.36 17.76
C MET A 152 -38.42 -15.12 16.87
N ASP A 153 -39.60 -15.45 17.43
CA ASP A 153 -40.75 -16.05 16.72
C ASP A 153 -41.39 -15.08 15.68
N ASP A 154 -40.59 -14.43 14.83
CA ASP A 154 -41.05 -13.48 13.82
C ASP A 154 -40.97 -14.07 12.40
N GLU A 155 -42.07 -14.00 11.64
CA GLU A 155 -42.24 -14.58 10.30
C GLU A 155 -41.60 -13.75 9.15
N ASP A 156 -40.88 -12.67 9.46
CA ASP A 156 -40.17 -11.90 8.43
C ASP A 156 -38.85 -12.60 8.08
N GLU A 157 -38.83 -13.26 6.93
CA GLU A 157 -37.70 -14.01 6.38
C GLU A 157 -36.56 -13.04 6.00
N LEU A 158 -35.75 -12.65 6.99
CA LEU A 158 -34.56 -11.83 6.78
C LEU A 158 -33.49 -12.71 6.12
N ASP A 159 -33.06 -12.35 4.91
CA ASP A 159 -31.93 -13.00 4.25
C ASP A 159 -30.62 -12.65 4.98
N THR A 160 -30.25 -13.49 5.94
CA THR A 160 -29.08 -13.28 6.80
C THR A 160 -27.77 -13.37 6.04
N THR A 161 -27.74 -14.09 4.92
CA THR A 161 -26.58 -14.18 4.03
C THR A 161 -26.35 -12.83 3.35
N VAL A 162 -27.36 -12.25 2.71
CA VAL A 162 -27.24 -10.94 2.05
C VAL A 162 -26.97 -9.83 3.08
N ALA A 163 -27.60 -9.89 4.26
CA ALA A 163 -27.35 -8.93 5.32
C ALA A 163 -25.91 -9.01 5.86
N SER A 164 -25.38 -10.22 6.07
CA SER A 164 -24.03 -10.42 6.59
C SER A 164 -22.96 -9.97 5.60
N GLU A 165 -23.11 -10.28 4.31
CA GLU A 165 -22.20 -9.85 3.24
C GLU A 165 -22.12 -8.31 3.15
N ASN A 166 -23.27 -7.64 3.21
CA ASN A 166 -23.34 -6.18 3.14
C ASN A 166 -22.64 -5.52 4.34
N VAL A 167 -22.89 -6.02 5.55
CA VAL A 167 -22.26 -5.48 6.78
C VAL A 167 -20.77 -5.79 6.80
N ALA A 168 -20.37 -7.00 6.42
CA ALA A 168 -18.97 -7.39 6.33
C ALA A 168 -18.19 -6.53 5.33
N GLY A 169 -18.76 -6.29 4.14
CA GLY A 169 -18.20 -5.39 3.14
C GLY A 169 -18.04 -3.97 3.67
N ALA A 170 -19.02 -3.45 4.40
CA ALA A 170 -18.95 -2.14 5.04
C ALA A 170 -17.86 -2.07 6.12
N LEU A 171 -17.65 -3.13 6.90
CA LEU A 171 -16.60 -3.19 7.93
C LEU A 171 -15.19 -3.17 7.31
N VAL A 172 -14.96 -3.98 6.28
CA VAL A 172 -13.68 -3.97 5.54
C VAL A 172 -13.48 -2.64 4.81
N GLN A 173 -14.54 -2.05 4.27
CA GLN A 173 -14.52 -0.69 3.71
C GLN A 173 -14.10 0.35 4.76
N ALA A 174 -14.62 0.20 5.98
CA ALA A 174 -14.32 1.02 7.13
C ALA A 174 -12.96 0.70 7.81
N GLY A 175 -12.18 -0.25 7.28
CA GLY A 175 -10.83 -0.57 7.75
C GLY A 175 -10.76 -1.51 8.96
N TYR A 176 -11.89 -2.10 9.39
CA TYR A 176 -11.96 -3.09 10.47
C TYR A 176 -11.46 -4.45 10.02
#